data_AF-A0A0Q6KGE1-F1
#
_entry.id   AF-A0A0Q6KGE1-F1
#
_cell.length_a   1.000
_cell.length_b   1.000
_cell.length_c   1.000
_cell.angle_alpha   90.00
_cell.angle_beta   90.00
_cell.angle_gamma   90.00
#
_symmetry.space_group_name_H-M   'P 1'
#
loop_
_entity.id
_entity.type
_entity.pdbx_description
1 polymer ?
#
loop_
_entity_poly.entity_id
_entity_poly.type
_entity_poly.pdbx_seq_one_letter_code
_entity_poly.pdbx_strand_id
1 'polypeptide(L)' 'MARAKQTEQIRDDQKARSENFEIASGLLQIGIVVASASIITGVAILSYAAGGLGLLSLVFMGLALLAPRLLF' A
#
# COMPACT_ATOMS: atom_id res chain seq x y z
N MET A 1 -3.38 -6.59 34.77
CA MET A 1 -2.12 -6.23 34.08
C MET A 1 -1.84 -7.05 32.82
N ALA A 2 -2.03 -8.37 32.79
CA ALA A 2 -1.72 -9.20 31.60
C ALA A 2 -2.61 -8.93 30.36
N ARG A 3 -3.91 -8.67 30.54
CA ARG A 3 -4.81 -8.34 29.42
C ARG A 3 -4.54 -6.96 28.79
N ALA A 4 -4.00 -6.01 29.55
CA ALA A 4 -3.71 -4.66 29.05
C ALA A 4 -2.56 -4.67 28.03
N LYS A 5 -1.50 -5.46 28.29
CA LYS A 5 -0.37 -5.65 27.36
C LYS A 5 -0.77 -6.34 26.05
N GLN A 6 -1.72 -7.28 26.10
CA GLN A 6 -2.23 -7.91 24.88
C GLN A 6 -3.01 -6.92 24.00
N THR A 7 -3.79 -6.03 24.61
CA THR A 7 -4.52 -4.99 23.87
C THR A 7 -3.59 -3.96 23.25
N GLU A 8 -2.47 -3.61 23.91
CA GLU A 8 -1.44 -2.74 23.31
C GLU A 8 -0.79 -3.38 22.07
N GLN A 9 -0.41 -4.65 22.15
CA GLN A 9 0.19 -5.37 21.02
C GLN A 9 -0.76 -5.48 19.82
N ILE A 10 -2.06 -5.73 20.07
CA ILE A 10 -3.07 -5.77 19.01
C ILE A 10 -3.28 -4.37 18.41
N ARG A 11 -3.22 -3.32 19.22
CA ARG A 11 -3.38 -1.94 18.77
C ARG A 11 -2.18 -1.48 17.93
N ASP A 12 -0.97 -1.82 18.33
CA ASP A 12 0.24 -1.50 17.57
C ASP A 12 0.28 -2.28 16.25
N ASP A 13 -0.11 -3.57 16.26
CA ASP A 13 -0.27 -4.37 15.05
C ASP A 13 -1.33 -3.79 14.09
N GLN A 14 -2.44 -3.26 14.63
CA GLN A 14 -3.47 -2.59 13.83
C GLN A 14 -3.01 -1.25 13.28
N LYS A 15 -2.18 -0.51 14.03
CA LYS A 15 -1.65 0.80 13.63
C LYS A 15 -0.64 0.65 12.48
N ALA A 16 0.23 -0.36 12.56
CA ALA A 16 1.16 -0.72 11.49
C ALA A 16 0.42 -1.20 10.22
N ARG A 17 -0.70 -1.92 10.38
CA ARG A 17 -1.58 -2.24 9.25
C ARG A 17 -2.16 -0.98 8.61
N SER A 18 -2.74 -0.07 9.41
CA SER A 18 -3.40 1.11 8.87
C SER A 18 -2.46 2.02 8.10
N GLU A 19 -1.23 2.20 8.57
CA GLU A 19 -0.22 3.04 7.91
C GLU A 19 0.21 2.45 6.56
N ASN A 20 0.45 1.14 6.51
CA ASN A 20 0.76 0.45 5.26
C ASN A 20 -0.40 0.47 4.25
N PHE A 21 -1.66 0.38 4.74
CA PHE A 21 -2.85 0.54 3.89
C PHE A 21 -2.98 1.96 3.34
N GLU A 22 -2.66 2.98 4.13
CA GLU A 22 -2.68 4.38 3.70
C GLU A 22 -1.65 4.63 2.59
N ILE A 23 -0.41 4.15 2.78
CA ILE A 23 0.66 4.21 1.77
C ILE A 23 0.25 3.46 0.50
N ALA A 24 -0.29 2.24 0.63
CA ALA A 24 -0.75 1.46 -0.51
C ALA A 24 -1.86 2.18 -1.28
N SER A 25 -2.82 2.81 -0.57
CA SER A 25 -3.92 3.56 -1.19
C SER A 25 -3.42 4.81 -1.94
N GLY A 26 -2.45 5.54 -1.38
CA GLY A 26 -1.83 6.69 -2.02
C GLY A 26 -1.05 6.31 -3.28
N LEU A 27 -0.28 5.21 -3.24
CA LEU A 27 0.43 4.69 -4.41
C LEU A 27 -0.53 4.28 -5.52
N LEU A 28 -1.66 3.65 -5.16
CA LEU A 28 -2.70 3.24 -6.11
C LEU A 28 -3.34 4.46 -6.77
N GLN A 29 -3.62 5.51 -5.99
CA GLN A 29 -4.18 6.76 -6.51
C GLN A 29 -3.25 7.44 -7.51
N ILE A 30 -1.95 7.53 -7.20
CA ILE A 30 -0.93 8.05 -8.12
C ILE A 30 -0.85 7.16 -9.37
N GLY A 31 -0.82 5.84 -9.20
CA GLY A 31 -0.77 4.88 -10.30
C GLY A 31 -1.95 5.02 -11.26
N ILE A 32 -3.17 5.22 -10.76
CA ILE A 32 -4.37 5.44 -11.57
C ILE A 32 -4.27 6.75 -12.36
N VAL A 33 -3.79 7.84 -11.74
CA VAL A 33 -3.60 9.12 -12.42
C VAL A 33 -2.53 9.03 -13.52
N VAL A 34 -1.42 8.34 -13.26
CA VAL A 34 -0.37 8.11 -14.27
C VAL A 34 -0.89 7.19 -15.40
N ALA A 35 -1.73 6.20 -15.08
CA ALA A 35 -2.37 5.34 -16.07
C ALA A 35 -3.27 6.16 -17.01
N SER A 36 -4.14 7.02 -16.47
CA SER A 36 -5.01 7.86 -17.29
C SER A 36 -4.22 8.87 -18.12
N ALA A 37 -3.16 9.47 -17.55
CA ALA A 37 -2.25 10.34 -18.28
C ALA A 37 -1.54 9.62 -19.44
N SER A 38 -1.21 8.33 -19.28
CA SER A 38 -0.60 7.52 -20.35
C SER A 38 -1.53 7.32 -21.56
N ILE A 39 -2.84 7.17 -21.31
CA ILE A 39 -3.85 7.01 -22.37
C ILE A 39 -4.05 8.34 -23.11
N ILE A 40 -4.10 9.45 -22.38
CA ILE A 40 -4.30 10.80 -22.97
C ILE A 40 -3.11 11.22 -23.83
N THR A 41 -1.89 10.97 -23.34
CA THR A 41 -0.65 11.40 -24.02
C THR A 41 -0.16 10.40 -25.06
N GLY A 42 -0.65 9.15 -25.04
CA GLY A 42 -0.20 8.09 -25.93
C GLY A 42 1.23 7.60 -25.64
N VAL A 43 1.80 7.97 -24.50
CA VAL A 43 3.19 7.64 -24.15
C VAL A 43 3.23 6.30 -23.43
N ALA A 44 3.72 5.27 -24.13
CA ALA A 44 3.81 3.91 -23.62
C ALA A 44 4.65 3.77 -22.34
N ILE A 45 5.65 4.61 -22.11
CA ILE A 45 6.48 4.51 -20.88
C ILE A 45 5.69 4.80 -19.61
N LEU A 46 4.65 5.64 -19.69
CA LEU A 46 3.78 5.94 -18.55
C LEU A 46 2.88 4.75 -18.19
N SER A 47 2.50 3.90 -19.15
CA SER A 47 1.69 2.71 -18.85
C SER A 47 2.50 1.66 -18.09
N TYR A 48 3.80 1.50 -18.42
CA TYR A 48 4.72 0.69 -17.62
C TYR A 48 4.95 1.27 -16.23
N ALA A 49 5.11 2.59 -16.10
CA ALA A 49 5.24 3.25 -14.81
C ALA A 49 3.98 3.07 -13.95
N ALA A 50 2.80 3.23 -14.54
CA ALA A 50 1.53 2.99 -13.87
C ALA A 50 1.33 1.53 -13.48
N GLY A 51 1.68 0.59 -14.37
CA GLY A 51 1.65 -0.84 -14.08
C GLY A 51 2.59 -1.23 -12.94
N GLY A 52 3.81 -0.66 -12.92
CA GLY A 52 4.79 -0.84 -11.85
C GLY A 52 4.30 -0.28 -10.51
N LEU A 53 3.75 0.93 -10.50
CA LEU A 53 3.16 1.55 -9.31
C LEU A 53 1.94 0.76 -8.81
N GLY A 54 1.10 0.25 -9.70
CA GLY A 54 -0.03 -0.61 -9.35
C GLY A 54 0.43 -1.93 -8.73
N LEU A 55 1.44 -2.59 -9.31
CA LEU A 55 2.03 -3.81 -8.74
C LEU A 55 2.65 -3.56 -7.37
N LEU A 56 3.42 -2.48 -7.20
CA LEU A 56 3.97 -2.09 -5.91
C LEU A 56 2.86 -1.85 -4.88
N SER A 57 1.78 -1.19 -5.27
CA SER A 57 0.61 -0.95 -4.39
C SER A 57 -0.02 -2.26 -3.93
N LEU A 58 -0.18 -3.23 -4.83
CA LEU A 58 -0.70 -4.56 -4.49
C LEU A 58 0.24 -5.37 -3.61
N VAL A 59 1.56 -5.26 -3.82
CA VAL A 59 2.57 -5.89 -2.95
C VAL A 59 2.53 -5.27 -1.55
N PHE A 60 2.49 -3.96 -1.43
CA PHE A 60 2.36 -3.29 -0.13
C PHE A 60 1.06 -3.65 0.58
N MET A 61 -0.06 -3.70 -0.15
CA MET A 61 -1.35 -4.11 0.40
C MET A 61 -1.36 -5.58 0.83
N GLY A 62 -0.73 -6.46 0.04
CA GLY A 62 -0.57 -7.88 0.35
C GLY A 62 0.34 -8.13 1.56
N LEU A 63 1.44 -7.39 1.67
CA LEU A 63 2.35 -7.45 2.82
C LEU A 63 1.69 -6.88 4.09
N ALA A 64 0.90 -5.81 3.97
CA ALA A 64 0.10 -5.28 5.08
C ALA A 64 -0.92 -6.30 5.61
N LEU A 65 -1.48 -7.14 4.73
CA LEU A 65 -2.44 -8.19 5.08
C LEU A 65 -1.78 -9.44 5.67
N LEU A 66 -0.71 -9.95 5.05
CA LEU A 66 -0.10 -11.24 5.39
C LEU A 66 0.97 -11.13 6.49
N ALA A 67 1.71 -10.02 6.53
CA ALA A 67 2.82 -9.84 7.46
C ALA A 67 2.98 -8.37 7.88
N PRO A 68 2.03 -7.83 8.67
CA PRO A 68 2.10 -6.44 9.13
C PRO A 68 3.28 -6.15 10.06
N ARG A 69 3.98 -7.19 10.54
CA ARG A 69 5.18 -7.10 11.40
C ARG A 69 6.51 -7.23 10.64
N LEU A 70 6.53 -7.40 9.32
CA LEU A 70 7.79 -7.47 8.56
C LEU A 70 8.22 -6.13 7.96
N LEU A 71 7.30 -5.16 7.86
CA LEU A 71 7.55 -3.83 7.33
C LEU A 71 7.47 -2.78 8.44
N PHE A 72 8.32 -2.94 9.46
CA PHE A 72 8.45 -2.15 10.71
C PHE A 72 7.61 -2.65 11.89
#